data_AF-A0A6L9ZC47-F1
#
_entry.id   AF-A0A6L9ZC47-F1
#
_cell.length_a   1.000
_cell.length_b   1.000
_cell.length_c   1.000
_cell.angle_alpha   90.00
_cell.angle_beta   90.00
_cell.angle_gamma   90.00
#
_symmetry.space_group_name_H-M   'P 1'
#
loop_
_entity.id
_entity.type
_entity.pdbx_description
1 polymer ?
#
loop_
_entity_poly.entity_id
_entity_poly.type
_entity_poly.pdbx_seq_one_letter_code
_entity_poly.pdbx_strand_id
1 'polypeptide(L)'
;ALTWRHIYHELGGMDLREDYGLESTSFQNQIINLTAVCINQADLPPVESIHYNLNVAPPPLWCYLEMALEQLPPAVRLMVIMAQTFHWSETRIAAYLQAEGEMITPAQVRKELQEGYELLEAALPEDIRVVYLGVEAKNREESDLFAVPVLSE
;
A
#
# COMPACT_ATOMS: atom_id res chain seq x y z
N ALA A 1 -5.00 0.49 -10.82
CA ALA A 1 -4.92 -0.09 -9.46
C ALA A 1 -5.02 -1.62 -9.49
N LEU A 2 -6.05 -2.23 -10.08
CA LEU A 2 -6.26 -3.70 -10.09
C LEU A 2 -5.06 -4.51 -10.60
N THR A 3 -4.50 -4.16 -11.76
CA THR A 3 -3.29 -4.80 -12.30
C THR A 3 -2.10 -4.67 -11.37
N TRP A 4 -1.91 -3.49 -10.77
CA TRP A 4 -0.83 -3.24 -9.80
C TRP A 4 -1.00 -4.03 -8.51
N ARG A 5 -2.23 -4.15 -7.99
CA ARG A 5 -2.55 -4.99 -6.81
C ARG A 5 -2.23 -6.45 -7.08
N HIS A 6 -2.59 -6.96 -8.25
CA HIS A 6 -2.27 -8.33 -8.64
C HIS A 6 -0.75 -8.53 -8.79
N ILE A 7 -0.07 -7.64 -9.53
CA ILE A 7 1.39 -7.64 -9.65
C ILE A 7 2.06 -7.64 -8.27
N TYR A 8 1.58 -6.81 -7.35
CA TYR A 8 2.12 -6.74 -6.00
C TYR A 8 1.97 -8.05 -5.23
N HIS A 9 0.77 -8.66 -5.23
CA HIS A 9 0.55 -9.94 -4.56
C HIS A 9 1.48 -11.04 -5.11
N GLU A 10 1.67 -11.07 -6.42
CA GLU A 10 2.56 -12.04 -7.06
C GLU A 10 4.03 -11.76 -6.71
N LEU A 11 4.45 -10.48 -6.68
CA LEU A 11 5.82 -10.09 -6.26
C LEU A 11 6.15 -10.49 -4.83
N GLY A 12 5.18 -10.43 -3.91
CA GLY A 12 5.36 -10.87 -2.52
C GLY A 12 5.59 -12.39 -2.37
N GLY A 13 5.19 -13.18 -3.37
CA GLY A 13 5.36 -14.64 -3.41
C GLY A 13 6.57 -15.13 -4.21
N MET A 14 7.29 -14.24 -4.91
CA MET A 14 8.44 -14.63 -5.73
C MET A 14 9.67 -14.89 -4.87
N ASP A 15 10.13 -16.14 -4.80
CA ASP A 15 11.48 -16.42 -4.31
C ASP A 15 12.50 -16.21 -5.43
N LEU A 16 13.04 -15.00 -5.49
CA LEU A 16 14.08 -14.61 -6.44
C LEU A 16 15.35 -15.47 -6.31
N ARG A 17 15.51 -16.30 -5.27
CA ARG A 17 16.68 -17.17 -5.09
C ARG A 17 16.55 -18.53 -5.76
N GLU A 18 15.33 -19.04 -5.95
CA GLU A 18 15.11 -20.36 -6.57
C GLU A 18 15.16 -20.29 -8.11
N ASP A 19 14.87 -19.13 -8.71
CA ASP A 19 14.70 -18.98 -10.16
C ASP A 19 15.99 -18.69 -10.95
N TYR A 20 17.15 -18.51 -10.29
CA TYR A 20 18.44 -18.35 -10.97
C TYR A 20 19.03 -19.68 -11.51
N GLY A 21 18.28 -20.79 -11.40
CA GLY A 21 18.80 -22.14 -11.58
C GLY A 21 18.72 -22.74 -12.99
N LEU A 22 17.76 -22.40 -13.84
CA LEU A 22 17.62 -22.99 -15.19
C LEU A 22 16.81 -22.03 -16.08
N GLU A 23 17.45 -21.46 -17.11
CA GLU A 23 16.83 -20.58 -18.12
C GLU A 23 15.92 -19.49 -17.54
N SER A 24 16.43 -18.78 -16.53
CA SER A 24 15.72 -17.75 -15.77
C SER A 24 15.18 -16.66 -16.70
N THR A 25 13.85 -16.61 -16.87
CA THR A 25 13.20 -15.42 -17.41
C THR A 25 13.64 -14.26 -16.53
N SER A 26 14.28 -13.23 -17.11
CA SER A 26 14.72 -12.07 -16.34
C SER A 26 13.54 -11.53 -15.52
N PHE A 27 13.80 -10.99 -14.33
CA PHE A 27 12.76 -10.35 -13.51
C PHE A 27 11.90 -9.37 -14.34
N GLN A 28 12.53 -8.66 -15.29
CA GLN A 28 11.84 -7.85 -16.28
C GLN A 28 10.87 -8.66 -17.16
N ASN A 29 11.30 -9.78 -17.74
CA ASN A 29 10.43 -10.67 -18.52
C ASN A 29 9.30 -11.25 -17.68
N GLN A 30 9.53 -11.56 -16.41
CA GLN A 30 8.47 -12.01 -15.50
C GLN A 30 7.44 -10.89 -15.25
N ILE A 31 7.86 -9.67 -14.95
CA ILE A 31 6.94 -8.52 -14.82
C ILE A 31 6.16 -8.29 -16.11
N ILE A 32 6.82 -8.36 -17.28
CA ILE A 32 6.17 -8.21 -18.59
C ILE A 32 5.11 -9.29 -18.80
N ASN A 33 5.45 -10.55 -18.54
CA ASN A 33 4.52 -11.68 -18.70
C ASN A 33 3.32 -11.57 -17.74
N LEU A 34 3.57 -11.23 -16.47
CA LEU A 34 2.52 -11.06 -15.47
C LEU A 34 1.58 -9.89 -15.82
N THR A 35 2.16 -8.79 -16.31
CA THR A 35 1.39 -7.64 -16.81
C THR A 35 0.54 -8.01 -18.03
N ALA A 36 1.09 -8.79 -18.97
CA ALA A 36 0.37 -9.25 -20.15
C ALA A 36 -0.82 -10.16 -19.78
N VAL A 37 -0.65 -11.05 -18.80
CA VAL A 37 -1.74 -11.87 -18.25
C VAL A 37 -2.82 -10.97 -17.64
N CYS A 38 -2.44 -9.99 -16.82
CA CYS A 38 -3.38 -9.04 -16.22
C CYS A 38 -4.16 -8.24 -17.27
N ILE A 39 -3.51 -7.75 -18.32
CA ILE A 39 -4.16 -6.95 -19.37
C ILE A 39 -5.18 -7.79 -20.15
N ASN A 40 -4.86 -9.05 -20.43
CA ASN A 40 -5.73 -9.91 -21.22
C ASN A 40 -6.92 -10.47 -20.43
N GLN A 41 -6.86 -10.46 -19.10
CA GLN A 41 -7.88 -11.08 -18.23
C GLN A 41 -8.66 -10.07 -17.37
N ALA A 42 -8.18 -8.83 -17.25
CA ALA A 42 -8.89 -7.80 -16.50
C ALA A 42 -10.04 -7.23 -17.32
N ASP A 43 -11.26 -7.40 -16.84
CA ASP A 43 -12.43 -6.67 -17.33
C ASP A 43 -12.33 -5.23 -16.82
N LEU A 44 -11.66 -4.38 -17.60
CA LEU A 44 -11.41 -2.99 -17.23
C LEU A 44 -12.57 -2.13 -17.71
N PRO A 45 -13.09 -1.23 -16.86
CA PRO A 45 -14.09 -0.28 -17.30
C PRO A 45 -13.49 0.65 -18.36
N PRO A 46 -14.31 1.20 -19.28
CA PRO A 46 -13.85 2.11 -20.33
C PRO A 46 -13.06 3.28 -19.75
N VAL A 47 -11.98 3.68 -20.41
CA VAL A 47 -11.00 4.68 -19.90
C VAL A 47 -11.69 5.99 -19.49
N GLU A 48 -12.78 6.34 -20.19
CA GLU A 48 -13.59 7.53 -19.96
C GLU A 48 -14.32 7.52 -18.61
N SER A 49 -14.49 6.34 -18.00
CA SER A 49 -15.13 6.16 -16.68
C SER A 49 -14.13 6.12 -15.52
N ILE A 50 -12.83 6.19 -15.82
CA ILE A 50 -11.77 6.08 -14.82
C ILE A 50 -11.31 7.49 -14.41
N HIS A 51 -11.85 7.99 -13.30
CA HIS A 51 -11.47 9.29 -12.74
C HIS A 51 -10.41 9.13 -11.65
N TYR A 52 -9.14 9.29 -11.99
CA TYR A 52 -8.06 9.39 -11.00
C TYR A 52 -7.76 10.85 -10.67
N ASN A 53 -7.74 11.20 -9.38
CA ASN A 53 -7.03 12.40 -8.95
C ASN A 53 -5.58 12.03 -8.63
N LEU A 54 -4.73 12.14 -9.66
CA LEU A 54 -3.30 11.78 -9.60
C LEU A 54 -2.52 12.57 -8.53
N ASN A 55 -3.02 13.73 -8.12
CA ASN A 55 -2.36 14.59 -7.12
C ASN A 55 -2.66 14.16 -5.68
N VAL A 56 -3.70 13.36 -5.44
CA VAL A 56 -4.16 13.03 -4.08
C VAL A 56 -3.80 11.59 -3.70
N ALA A 57 -3.76 10.67 -4.67
CA ALA A 57 -3.25 9.31 -4.45
C ALA A 57 -2.74 8.71 -5.77
N PRO A 58 -1.44 8.88 -6.10
CA PRO A 58 -0.86 8.24 -7.28
C PRO A 58 -1.06 6.72 -7.21
N PRO A 59 -1.34 6.03 -8.34
CA PRO A 59 -1.72 4.61 -8.33
C PRO A 59 -0.80 3.67 -7.54
N PRO A 60 0.53 3.87 -7.48
CA PRO A 60 1.38 3.04 -6.63
C PRO A 60 1.12 3.25 -5.13
N LEU A 61 0.99 4.49 -4.66
CA LEU A 61 0.70 4.80 -3.25
C LEU A 61 -0.65 4.21 -2.82
N TRP A 62 -1.64 4.25 -3.72
CA TRP A 62 -2.96 3.65 -3.47
C TRP A 62 -2.87 2.16 -3.13
N CYS A 63 -2.04 1.39 -3.86
CA CYS A 63 -1.85 -0.04 -3.59
C CYS A 63 -1.27 -0.29 -2.20
N TYR A 64 -0.26 0.49 -1.79
CA TYR A 64 0.32 0.36 -0.44
C TYR A 64 -0.68 0.76 0.66
N LEU A 65 -1.50 1.78 0.42
CA LEU A 65 -2.55 2.18 1.36
C LEU A 65 -3.67 1.13 1.47
N GLU A 66 -4.09 0.50 0.37
CA GLU A 66 -5.08 -0.60 0.41
C GLU A 66 -4.57 -1.76 1.27
N MET A 67 -3.31 -2.15 1.09
CA MET A 67 -2.71 -3.20 1.91
C MET A 67 -2.56 -2.80 3.37
N ALA A 68 -2.16 -1.56 3.65
CA ALA A 68 -2.05 -1.05 5.01
C ALA A 68 -3.44 -1.05 5.69
N LEU A 69 -4.50 -0.68 4.95
CA LEU A 69 -5.88 -0.74 5.44
C LEU A 69 -6.30 -2.18 5.77
N GLU A 70 -5.89 -3.18 4.98
CA GLU A 70 -6.18 -4.59 5.25
C GLU A 70 -5.54 -5.10 6.56
N GLN A 71 -4.45 -4.48 7.00
CA GLN A 71 -3.75 -4.82 8.25
C GLN A 71 -4.36 -4.15 9.50
N LEU A 72 -5.19 -3.11 9.33
CA LEU A 72 -5.82 -2.43 10.45
C LEU A 72 -6.84 -3.34 11.18
N PRO A 73 -7.02 -3.16 12.51
CA PRO A 73 -8.14 -3.76 13.22
C PRO A 73 -9.49 -3.40 12.55
N PRO A 74 -10.46 -4.33 12.45
CA PRO A 74 -11.69 -4.11 11.69
C PRO A 74 -12.47 -2.83 12.07
N ALA A 75 -12.58 -2.56 13.37
CA ALA A 75 -13.28 -1.36 13.86
C ALA A 75 -12.55 -0.08 13.45
N VAL A 76 -11.22 -0.02 13.61
CA VAL A 76 -10.39 1.11 13.21
C VAL A 76 -10.46 1.34 11.71
N ARG A 77 -10.39 0.27 10.90
CA ARG A 77 -10.54 0.32 9.44
C ARG A 77 -11.86 0.94 9.03
N LEU A 78 -12.95 0.53 9.67
CA LEU A 78 -14.28 1.09 9.40
C LEU A 78 -14.33 2.59 9.74
N MET A 79 -13.79 3.00 10.89
CA MET A 79 -13.72 4.41 11.28
C MET A 79 -12.91 5.24 10.27
N VAL A 80 -11.74 4.74 9.86
CA VAL A 80 -10.88 5.39 8.86
C VAL A 80 -11.62 5.57 7.54
N ILE A 81 -12.31 4.54 7.04
CA ILE A 81 -13.11 4.61 5.82
C ILE A 81 -14.23 5.64 5.97
N MET A 82 -14.93 5.68 7.11
CA MET A 82 -15.98 6.67 7.35
C MET A 82 -15.46 8.11 7.35
N ALA A 83 -14.31 8.33 7.98
CA ALA A 83 -13.69 9.64 8.05
C ALA A 83 -13.14 10.09 6.69
N GLN A 84 -12.48 9.21 5.94
CA GLN A 84 -11.76 9.60 4.72
C GLN A 84 -12.65 9.58 3.47
N THR A 85 -13.57 8.62 3.36
CA THR A 85 -14.43 8.49 2.17
C THR A 85 -15.69 9.35 2.28
N PHE A 86 -16.28 9.45 3.48
CA PHE A 86 -17.54 10.16 3.67
C PHE A 86 -17.40 11.47 4.46
N HIS A 87 -16.20 11.80 4.93
CA HIS A 87 -15.93 13.00 5.73
C HIS A 87 -16.82 13.10 6.97
N TRP A 88 -17.13 11.95 7.58
CA TRP A 88 -17.92 11.95 8.81
C TRP A 88 -17.11 12.49 9.97
N SER A 89 -17.73 13.36 10.79
CA SER A 89 -17.16 13.80 12.05
C SER A 89 -17.08 12.65 13.05
N GLU A 90 -16.21 12.79 14.07
CA GLU A 90 -16.07 11.77 15.11
C GLU A 90 -17.39 11.55 15.87
N THR A 91 -18.20 12.61 16.00
CA THR A 91 -19.55 12.53 16.58
C THR A 91 -20.51 11.69 15.75
N ARG A 92 -20.46 11.80 14.42
CA ARG A 92 -21.32 11.03 13.52
C ARG A 92 -20.90 9.57 13.46
N ILE A 93 -19.59 9.31 13.44
CA ILE A 93 -19.03 7.96 13.51
C ILE A 93 -19.43 7.29 14.83
N ALA A 94 -19.26 7.98 15.97
CA ALA A 94 -19.65 7.44 17.28
C ALA A 94 -21.16 7.14 17.35
N ALA A 95 -22.01 8.03 16.87
CA ALA A 95 -23.46 7.81 16.85
C ALA A 95 -23.86 6.62 15.98
N TYR A 96 -23.19 6.44 14.83
CA TYR A 96 -23.41 5.28 13.96
C TYR A 96 -23.02 3.98 14.67
N LEU A 97 -21.81 3.91 15.23
CA LEU A 97 -21.33 2.72 15.95
C LEU A 97 -22.19 2.39 17.16
N GLN A 98 -22.67 3.39 17.91
CA GLN A 98 -23.63 3.21 19.01
C GLN A 98 -24.96 2.62 18.54
N ALA A 99 -25.45 3.01 17.36
CA ALA A 99 -26.67 2.43 16.79
C ALA A 99 -26.46 0.96 16.38
N GLU A 100 -25.24 0.57 16.01
CA GLU A 100 -24.84 -0.81 15.73
C GLU A 100 -24.51 -1.63 17.00
N GLY A 101 -24.61 -1.02 18.19
CA GLY A 101 -24.41 -1.68 19.48
C GLY A 101 -23.03 -1.48 20.12
N GLU A 102 -22.16 -0.68 19.54
CA GLU A 102 -20.83 -0.37 20.08
C GLU A 102 -20.87 0.75 21.13
N MET A 103 -20.20 0.54 22.27
CA MET A 103 -20.13 1.53 23.34
C MET A 103 -18.90 2.43 23.20
N ILE A 104 -18.90 3.30 22.17
CA ILE A 104 -17.79 4.20 21.86
C ILE A 104 -18.20 5.68 21.90
N THR A 105 -17.35 6.52 22.46
CA THR A 105 -17.52 7.97 22.51
C THR A 105 -16.82 8.68 21.35
N PRO A 106 -17.21 9.91 20.98
CA PRO A 106 -16.49 10.68 19.95
C PRO A 106 -15.00 10.88 20.26
N ALA A 107 -14.64 11.00 21.55
CA ALA A 107 -13.25 11.11 21.98
C ALA A 107 -12.46 9.81 21.76
N GLN A 108 -13.08 8.66 22.00
CA GLN A 108 -12.49 7.36 21.67
C GLN A 108 -12.34 7.20 20.16
N VAL A 109 -13.35 7.56 19.35
CA VAL A 109 -13.25 7.55 17.89
C VAL A 109 -12.05 8.38 17.42
N ARG A 110 -11.84 9.57 17.96
CA ARG A 110 -10.66 10.38 17.62
C ARG A 110 -9.35 9.66 17.93
N LYS A 111 -9.26 9.02 19.10
CA LYS A 111 -8.07 8.27 19.48
C LYS A 111 -7.82 7.10 18.54
N GLU A 112 -8.85 6.30 18.25
CA GLU A 112 -8.78 5.16 17.33
C GLU A 112 -8.42 5.61 15.90
N LEU A 113 -8.93 6.76 15.44
CA LEU A 113 -8.54 7.34 14.15
C LEU A 113 -7.07 7.73 14.13
N GLN A 114 -6.57 8.38 15.19
CA GLN A 114 -5.17 8.76 15.30
C GLN A 114 -4.26 7.52 15.29
N GLU A 115 -4.59 6.51 16.07
CA GLU A 115 -3.88 5.23 16.09
C GLU A 115 -3.95 4.53 14.73
N GLY A 116 -5.11 4.56 14.07
CA GLY A 116 -5.29 4.05 12.71
C GLY A 116 -4.37 4.74 11.70
N TYR A 117 -4.20 6.06 11.76
CA TYR A 117 -3.29 6.78 10.88
C TYR A 117 -1.82 6.45 11.16
N GLU A 118 -1.44 6.31 12.42
CA GLU A 118 -0.09 5.89 12.80
C GLU A 118 0.21 4.46 12.32
N LEU A 119 -0.75 3.54 12.44
CA LEU A 119 -0.64 2.17 11.93
C LEU A 119 -0.56 2.14 10.40
N LEU A 120 -1.34 2.97 9.71
CA LEU A 120 -1.27 3.09 8.26
C LEU A 120 0.11 3.56 7.81
N GLU A 121 0.64 4.62 8.42
CA GLU A 121 1.97 5.12 8.11
C GLU A 121 3.04 4.08 8.43
N ALA A 122 2.96 3.40 9.57
CA ALA A 122 3.93 2.38 9.97
C ALA A 122 3.92 1.14 9.06
N ALA A 123 2.78 0.81 8.46
CA ALA A 123 2.65 -0.31 7.52
C ALA A 123 3.22 0.00 6.12
N LEU A 124 3.48 1.27 5.80
CA LEU A 124 4.12 1.64 4.54
C LEU A 124 5.61 1.30 4.57
N PRO A 125 6.15 0.67 3.50
CA PRO A 125 7.58 0.50 3.33
C PRO A 125 8.34 1.84 3.42
N GLU A 126 9.59 1.79 3.90
CA GLU A 126 10.39 3.00 4.15
C GLU A 126 10.61 3.83 2.88
N ASP A 127 10.95 3.17 1.77
CA ASP A 127 11.11 3.80 0.46
C ASP A 127 9.82 4.50 -0.01
N ILE A 128 8.66 3.90 0.22
CA ILE A 128 7.35 4.50 -0.10
C ILE A 128 7.08 5.73 0.76
N ARG A 129 7.41 5.71 2.05
CA ARG A 129 7.27 6.89 2.92
C ARG A 129 8.19 8.02 2.50
N VAL A 130 9.43 7.73 2.12
CA VAL A 130 10.37 8.73 1.61
C VAL A 130 9.82 9.37 0.33
N VAL A 131 9.35 8.56 -0.62
CA VAL A 131 8.87 9.03 -1.93
C VAL A 131 7.58 9.84 -1.82
N TYR A 132 6.63 9.41 -0.98
CA TYR A 132 5.27 9.98 -0.98
C TYR A 132 4.95 10.87 0.23
N LEU A 133 5.60 10.67 1.38
CA LEU A 133 5.35 11.45 2.59
C LEU A 133 6.48 12.44 2.90
N GLY A 134 7.60 12.37 2.17
CA GLY A 134 8.76 13.23 2.40
C GLY A 134 9.43 13.00 3.76
N VAL A 135 9.21 11.83 4.37
CA VAL A 135 9.90 11.44 5.60
C VAL A 135 11.35 11.18 5.22
N GLU A 136 12.28 12.00 5.75
CA GLU A 136 13.70 11.80 5.52
C GLU A 136 14.10 10.37 5.95
N ALA A 137 14.75 9.62 5.06
CA ALA A 137 15.28 8.31 5.39
C ALA A 137 16.21 8.49 6.60
N LYS A 138 15.91 7.84 7.72
CA LYS A 138 16.81 7.90 8.89
C LYS A 138 18.13 7.30 8.44
N ASN A 139 19.15 8.15 8.33
CA ASN A 139 20.53 7.84 7.96
C ASN A 139 20.89 6.37 8.24
N ARG A 140 20.76 5.53 7.20
CA ARG A 140 21.44 4.25 7.16
C ARG A 140 22.86 4.63 6.77
N GLU A 141 23.78 4.48 7.72
CA GLU A 141 25.20 4.66 7.51
C GLU A 141 25.58 4.05 6.15
N GLU A 142 26.13 4.90 5.28
CA GLU A 142 26.87 4.50 4.09
C GLU A 142 28.05 3.62 4.53
N SER A 143 27.81 2.32 4.72
CA SER A 143 28.89 1.34 4.75
C SER A 143 28.40 0.02 4.16
N ASP A 144 29.03 -0.34 3.04
CA ASP A 144 29.28 -1.70 2.56
C ASP A 144 28.52 -2.28 1.35
N LEU A 145 27.61 -1.56 0.67
CA LEU A 145 26.98 -2.12 -0.55
C LEU A 145 27.65 -1.78 -1.91
N PHE A 146 28.66 -0.91 -1.94
CA PHE A 146 29.38 -0.57 -3.19
C PHE A 146 30.87 -0.94 -3.20
N ALA A 147 31.30 -1.88 -2.35
CA ALA A 147 32.63 -2.47 -2.48
C ALA A 147 32.67 -3.37 -3.74
N VAL A 148 32.88 -2.75 -4.90
CA VAL A 148 33.29 -3.45 -6.12
C VAL A 148 34.66 -4.07 -5.84
N PRO A 149 34.84 -5.39 -5.91
CA PRO A 149 36.16 -5.98 -5.80
C PRO A 149 36.95 -5.57 -7.03
N VAL A 150 37.95 -4.71 -6.85
CA VAL A 150 38.98 -4.45 -7.85
C VAL A 150 39.79 -5.73 -8.00
N LEU A 151 39.50 -6.51 -9.05
CA LEU A 151 40.38 -7.57 -9.49
C LEU A 151 41.70 -6.92 -9.97
N SER A 152 42.78 -7.19 -9.25
CA SER A 152 44.14 -6.86 -9.67
C SER A 152 44.59 -7.86 -10.75
N GLU A 153 45.30 -7.35 -11.76
CA GLU A 153 45.82 -8.03 -12.95
C GLU A 153 46.61 -9.32 -12.68
#